data_AF-A0A2S9QDG9-F1
#
_entry.id   AF-A0A2S9QDG9-F1
#
_cell.length_a   1.000
_cell.length_b   1.000
_cell.length_c   1.000
_cell.angle_alpha   90.00
_cell.angle_beta   90.00
_cell.angle_gamma   90.00
#
_symmetry.space_group_name_H-M   'P 1'
#
loop_
_entity.id
_entity.type
_entity.pdbx_description
1 polymer ?
#
loop_
_entity_poly.entity_id
_entity_poly.type
_entity_poly.pdbx_seq_one_letter_code
_entity_poly.pdbx_strand_id
1 'polypeptide(L)'
;MIPSYGRREQELCEIRLAQNAGLDYIAQHHIKHSTWTEELCRDYDVSIIVLIRSLFDVVVSIRDHVHRESPVNPFFYLDKQHLNRDEAELEHMIAMLAIPWYINFYMGWRSSKAARIFMYEDFVVDQNKAISEMLAFAGIPANAAQIAAGLEAARSQGSRINVGKAGRGMNLKPETVRMIMDMLAAYPEIQDDRYVQMMKAQAARILAAGTEEVVAAPPPLSTSKPLARPSLAMRTRRYFRRKARLLGKRRNPLIAMGLLAFAGLYYAFLYNLIPNSLSGGRTDDLIVPAILVFAAARLLTSTKIKPVPVPFKKVDAATSASAH
;
A
#
# COMPACT_ATOMS: atom_id res chain seq x y z
N MET A 1 -11.89 -4.52 -18.92
CA MET A 1 -10.69 -3.81 -19.40
C MET A 1 -9.71 -3.66 -18.25
N ILE A 2 -8.42 -3.88 -18.49
CA ILE A 2 -7.37 -3.68 -17.49
C ILE A 2 -7.06 -2.17 -17.47
N PRO A 3 -7.17 -1.46 -16.33
CA PRO A 3 -7.15 0.02 -16.31
C PRO A 3 -5.79 0.67 -16.63
N SER A 4 -4.70 -0.12 -16.72
CA SER A 4 -3.35 0.37 -17.02
C SER A 4 -2.40 -0.81 -17.37
N TYR A 5 -1.25 -0.54 -18.00
CA TYR A 5 -0.20 -1.53 -18.24
C TYR A 5 0.91 -1.43 -17.16
N GLY A 6 1.77 -2.45 -17.02
CA GLY A 6 2.94 -2.41 -16.12
C GLY A 6 3.15 -3.66 -15.26
N ARG A 7 3.95 -3.53 -14.20
CA ARG A 7 4.41 -4.63 -13.32
C ARG A 7 3.34 -5.02 -12.26
N ARG A 8 2.16 -5.46 -12.69
CA ARG A 8 0.98 -5.63 -11.81
C ARG A 8 0.48 -7.07 -11.74
N GLU A 9 0.42 -7.62 -10.54
CA GLU A 9 -0.20 -8.92 -10.25
C GLU A 9 -1.50 -8.74 -9.43
N GLN A 10 -1.48 -7.80 -8.48
CA GLN A 10 -2.60 -7.42 -7.64
C GLN A 10 -2.72 -5.90 -7.61
N GLU A 11 -3.96 -5.40 -7.46
CA GLU A 11 -4.26 -3.98 -7.47
C GLU A 11 -5.35 -3.59 -6.48
N LEU A 12 -5.36 -2.31 -6.11
CA LEU A 12 -6.44 -1.75 -5.31
C LEU A 12 -7.73 -1.69 -6.14
N CYS A 13 -8.83 -2.12 -5.52
CA CYS A 13 -10.15 -2.04 -6.14
C CYS A 13 -10.72 -0.63 -5.92
N GLU A 14 -10.82 0.16 -7.00
CA GLU A 14 -11.36 1.52 -6.96
C GLU A 14 -12.78 1.58 -6.39
N ILE A 15 -13.64 0.59 -6.69
CA ILE A 15 -14.98 0.49 -6.13
C ILE A 15 -14.93 0.41 -4.60
N ARG A 16 -13.98 -0.36 -4.04
CA ARG A 16 -13.81 -0.47 -2.59
C ARG A 16 -13.24 0.82 -2.00
N LEU A 17 -12.32 1.49 -2.68
CA LEU A 17 -11.82 2.80 -2.25
C LEU A 17 -12.94 3.85 -2.23
N ALA A 18 -13.80 3.85 -3.26
CA ALA A 18 -14.96 4.74 -3.33
C ALA A 18 -15.99 4.47 -2.22
N GLN A 19 -16.24 3.21 -1.89
CA GLN A 19 -17.14 2.82 -0.80
C GLN A 19 -16.63 3.26 0.56
N ASN A 20 -15.32 3.21 0.79
CA ASN A 20 -14.70 3.60 2.06
C ASN A 20 -14.21 5.05 2.08
N ALA A 21 -14.48 5.83 1.02
CA ALA A 21 -14.00 7.19 0.92
C ALA A 21 -14.57 8.09 2.03
N GLY A 22 -13.69 8.56 2.90
CA GLY A 22 -14.01 9.41 4.05
C GLY A 22 -14.29 8.65 5.36
N LEU A 23 -14.06 7.33 5.38
CA LEU A 23 -13.99 6.55 6.63
C LEU A 23 -12.53 6.50 7.12
N ASP A 24 -12.37 6.41 8.44
CA ASP A 24 -11.06 6.13 9.05
C ASP A 24 -10.87 4.62 9.08
N TYR A 25 -9.99 4.10 8.22
CA TYR A 25 -9.68 2.67 8.18
C TYR A 25 -8.21 2.42 7.87
N ILE A 26 -7.75 1.23 8.26
CA ILE A 26 -6.44 0.69 7.91
C ILE A 26 -6.69 -0.59 7.11
N ALA A 27 -6.00 -0.73 5.98
CA ALA A 27 -6.05 -1.93 5.16
C ALA A 27 -4.64 -2.48 4.94
N GLN A 28 -4.49 -3.78 5.12
CA GLN A 28 -3.24 -4.50 4.86
C GLN A 28 -3.28 -5.06 3.44
N HIS A 29 -2.24 -4.77 2.67
CA HIS A 29 -2.09 -5.24 1.29
C HIS A 29 -0.66 -5.69 1.02
N HIS A 30 -0.53 -6.73 0.19
CA HIS A 30 0.75 -7.16 -0.35
C HIS A 30 0.79 -6.89 -1.86
N ILE A 31 0.88 -5.61 -2.21
CA ILE A 31 0.87 -5.16 -3.60
C ILE A 31 2.20 -4.47 -3.93
N LYS A 32 2.76 -4.76 -5.11
CA LYS A 32 3.91 -4.02 -5.63
C LYS A 32 3.48 -2.60 -6.00
N HIS A 33 4.43 -1.67 -6.03
CA HIS A 33 4.17 -0.34 -6.55
C HIS A 33 3.72 -0.41 -8.01
N SER A 34 2.71 0.39 -8.31
CA SER A 34 2.32 0.75 -9.67
C SER A 34 1.95 2.23 -9.68
N THR A 35 2.10 2.90 -10.81
CA THR A 35 1.66 4.28 -10.97
C THR A 35 0.15 4.40 -10.76
N TRP A 36 -0.62 3.39 -11.15
CA TRP A 36 -2.07 3.35 -10.94
C TRP A 36 -2.45 3.24 -9.47
N THR A 37 -1.77 2.38 -8.69
CA THR A 37 -1.96 2.29 -7.24
C THR A 37 -1.68 3.66 -6.58
N GLU A 38 -0.58 4.31 -6.99
CA GLU A 38 -0.20 5.62 -6.47
C GLU A 38 -1.25 6.71 -6.81
N GLU A 39 -1.77 6.70 -8.03
CA GLU A 39 -2.85 7.59 -8.46
C GLU A 39 -4.13 7.37 -7.66
N LEU A 40 -4.55 6.12 -7.48
CA LEU A 40 -5.70 5.77 -6.66
C LEU A 40 -5.51 6.25 -5.21
N CYS A 41 -4.38 5.94 -4.58
CA CYS A 41 -4.14 6.39 -3.21
C CYS A 41 -4.17 7.92 -3.09
N ARG A 42 -3.58 8.64 -4.05
CA ARG A 42 -3.64 10.11 -4.11
C ARG A 42 -5.07 10.62 -4.28
N ASP A 43 -5.87 9.98 -5.12
CA ASP A 43 -7.23 10.41 -5.41
C ASP A 43 -8.19 10.10 -4.27
N TYR A 44 -7.93 9.07 -3.48
CA TYR A 44 -8.71 8.70 -2.30
C TYR A 44 -8.11 9.19 -0.96
N ASP A 45 -7.04 9.99 -0.99
CA ASP A 45 -6.33 10.52 0.19
C ASP A 45 -5.84 9.41 1.14
N VAL A 46 -5.39 8.29 0.57
CA VAL A 46 -4.83 7.14 1.29
C VAL A 46 -3.34 7.34 1.47
N SER A 47 -2.87 7.33 2.71
CA SER A 47 -1.44 7.35 3.03
C SER A 47 -0.85 5.94 2.90
N ILE A 48 0.30 5.81 2.22
CA ILE A 48 0.92 4.51 1.95
C ILE A 48 2.12 4.30 2.89
N ILE A 49 1.96 3.37 3.83
CA ILE A 49 3.05 2.91 4.70
C ILE A 49 3.53 1.56 4.18
N VAL A 50 4.81 1.46 3.88
CA VAL A 50 5.45 0.23 3.39
C VAL A 50 6.35 -0.31 4.49
N LEU A 51 6.08 -1.53 4.95
CA LEU A 51 6.92 -2.23 5.91
C LEU A 51 7.77 -3.25 5.17
N ILE A 52 9.09 -3.15 5.30
CA ILE A 52 10.05 -4.13 4.76
C ILE A 52 10.77 -4.85 5.89
N ARG A 53 11.32 -6.01 5.60
CA ARG A 53 12.05 -6.86 6.55
C ARG A 53 13.27 -7.47 5.86
N SER A 54 14.27 -7.89 6.62
CA SER A 54 15.39 -8.69 6.12
C SER A 54 14.87 -9.85 5.27
N LEU A 55 15.45 -10.01 4.06
CA LEU A 55 15.06 -11.09 3.15
C LEU A 55 15.34 -12.47 3.75
N PHE A 56 16.37 -12.59 4.59
CA PHE A 56 16.69 -13.84 5.30
C PHE A 56 15.56 -14.23 6.26
N ASP A 57 15.07 -13.26 7.02
CA ASP A 57 13.93 -13.46 7.92
C ASP A 57 12.63 -13.72 7.16
N VAL A 58 12.46 -13.12 5.98
CA VAL A 58 11.30 -13.35 5.10
C VAL A 58 11.23 -14.81 4.67
N VAL A 59 12.35 -15.42 4.27
CA VAL A 59 12.40 -16.86 3.90
C VAL A 59 11.86 -17.73 5.04
N VAL A 60 12.40 -17.56 6.24
CA VAL A 60 11.97 -18.31 7.43
C VAL A 60 10.50 -18.04 7.77
N SER A 61 10.06 -16.79 7.63
CA SER A 61 8.67 -16.39 7.88
C SER A 61 7.69 -17.04 6.91
N ILE A 62 8.08 -17.17 5.64
CA ILE A 62 7.27 -17.82 4.61
C ILE A 62 7.20 -19.32 4.87
N ARG A 63 8.34 -19.97 5.13
CA ARG A 63 8.41 -21.39 5.50
C ARG A 63 7.45 -21.71 6.65
N ASP A 64 7.51 -20.90 7.70
CA ASP A 64 6.62 -21.02 8.84
C ASP A 64 5.13 -20.83 8.50
N HIS A 65 4.81 -19.89 7.60
CA HIS A 65 3.46 -19.62 7.16
C HIS A 65 2.89 -20.75 6.30
N VAL A 66 3.68 -21.31 5.38
CA VAL A 66 3.19 -22.39 4.50
C VAL A 66 2.97 -23.70 5.27
N HIS A 67 3.69 -23.93 6.37
CA HIS A 67 3.43 -25.07 7.26
C HIS A 67 2.23 -24.85 8.19
N ARG A 68 1.98 -23.63 8.67
CA ARG A 68 0.92 -23.35 9.66
C ARG A 68 -0.42 -22.97 9.05
N GLU A 69 -0.42 -22.33 7.87
CA GLU A 69 -1.61 -21.71 7.30
C GLU A 69 -1.96 -22.29 5.93
N SER A 70 -1.22 -21.91 4.88
CA SER A 70 -1.52 -22.36 3.51
C SER A 70 -0.31 -22.23 2.60
N PRO A 71 -0.05 -23.22 1.71
CA PRO A 71 0.95 -23.09 0.65
C PRO A 71 0.49 -22.17 -0.49
N VAL A 72 -0.80 -21.82 -0.55
CA VAL A 72 -1.35 -20.96 -1.60
C VAL A 72 -0.98 -19.51 -1.31
N ASN A 73 -0.09 -18.96 -2.12
CA ASN A 73 0.40 -17.60 -1.97
C ASN A 73 0.35 -16.85 -3.32
N PRO A 74 0.02 -15.54 -3.33
CA PRO A 74 -0.03 -14.77 -4.57
C PRO A 74 1.35 -14.45 -5.19
N PHE A 75 2.46 -14.67 -4.47
CA PHE A 75 3.80 -14.26 -4.94
C PHE A 75 4.59 -15.40 -5.59
N PHE A 76 4.29 -16.66 -5.26
CA PHE A 76 4.98 -17.84 -5.76
C PHE A 76 4.08 -19.08 -5.65
N TYR A 77 4.43 -20.14 -6.39
CA TYR A 77 3.70 -21.40 -6.36
C TYR A 77 4.42 -22.42 -5.45
N LEU A 78 3.70 -22.96 -4.47
CA LEU A 78 4.06 -24.17 -3.75
C LEU A 78 2.86 -25.11 -3.67
N ASP A 79 3.16 -26.40 -3.59
CA ASP A 79 2.19 -27.48 -3.44
C ASP A 79 2.66 -28.43 -2.32
N LYS A 80 1.77 -29.29 -1.81
CA LYS A 80 2.01 -30.19 -0.67
C LYS A 80 3.29 -31.02 -0.82
N GLN A 81 3.59 -31.51 -2.03
CA GLN A 81 4.80 -32.26 -2.34
C GLN A 81 6.10 -31.49 -2.03
N HIS A 82 6.08 -30.16 -2.10
CA HIS A 82 7.22 -29.32 -1.80
C HIS A 82 7.42 -29.12 -0.29
N LEU A 83 6.35 -29.24 0.51
CA LEU A 83 6.40 -29.08 1.97
C LEU A 83 7.05 -30.27 2.68
N ASN A 84 7.19 -31.40 1.98
CA ASN A 84 7.83 -32.62 2.51
C ASN A 84 9.36 -32.61 2.36
N ARG A 85 9.95 -31.55 1.80
CA ARG A 85 11.41 -31.41 1.68
C ARG A 85 12.05 -31.12 3.03
N ASP A 86 13.37 -31.30 3.11
CA ASP A 86 14.09 -30.86 4.29
C ASP A 86 13.97 -29.34 4.48
N GLU A 87 14.11 -28.89 5.73
CA GLU A 87 13.90 -27.50 6.10
C GLU A 87 14.75 -26.54 5.26
N ALA A 88 16.01 -26.87 5.02
CA ALA A 88 16.93 -26.01 4.30
C ALA A 88 16.71 -26.04 2.78
N GLU A 89 16.34 -27.19 2.22
CA GLU A 89 15.89 -27.31 0.82
C GLU A 89 14.63 -26.48 0.57
N LEU A 90 13.66 -26.55 1.49
CA LEU A 90 12.44 -25.75 1.43
C LEU A 90 12.76 -24.25 1.50
N GLU A 91 13.63 -23.84 2.42
CA GLU A 91 14.09 -22.45 2.53
C GLU A 91 14.83 -21.97 1.27
N HIS A 92 15.71 -22.80 0.71
CA HIS A 92 16.43 -22.47 -0.51
C HIS A 92 15.46 -22.29 -1.69
N MET A 93 14.49 -23.19 -1.83
CA MET A 93 13.44 -23.07 -2.84
C MET A 93 12.58 -21.81 -2.61
N ILE A 94 12.17 -21.52 -1.37
CA ILE A 94 11.44 -20.30 -1.04
C ILE A 94 12.26 -19.07 -1.43
N ALA A 95 13.56 -19.06 -1.13
CA ALA A 95 14.45 -17.98 -1.52
C ALA A 95 14.45 -17.77 -3.03
N MET A 96 14.59 -18.86 -3.80
CA MET A 96 14.59 -18.83 -5.26
C MET A 96 13.27 -18.32 -5.86
N LEU A 97 12.13 -18.76 -5.32
CA LEU A 97 10.81 -18.47 -5.91
C LEU A 97 10.18 -17.17 -5.41
N ALA A 98 10.34 -16.84 -4.13
CA ALA A 98 9.63 -15.74 -3.49
C ALA A 98 10.45 -14.44 -3.48
N ILE A 99 11.76 -14.51 -3.22
CA ILE A 99 12.58 -13.31 -2.99
C ILE A 99 12.67 -12.37 -4.21
N PRO A 100 12.67 -12.84 -5.47
CA PRO A 100 12.56 -11.93 -6.62
C PRO A 100 11.33 -11.03 -6.54
N TRP A 101 10.21 -11.51 -5.98
CA TRP A 101 9.03 -10.69 -5.76
C TRP A 101 9.27 -9.60 -4.71
N TYR A 102 9.87 -9.95 -3.57
CA TYR A 102 10.17 -9.01 -2.48
C TYR A 102 11.18 -7.93 -2.89
N ILE A 103 12.18 -8.30 -3.69
CA ILE A 103 13.11 -7.32 -4.27
C ILE A 103 12.35 -6.37 -5.20
N ASN A 104 11.52 -6.88 -6.12
CA ASN A 104 10.70 -6.04 -6.99
C ASN A 104 9.72 -5.14 -6.22
N PHE A 105 9.15 -5.64 -5.11
CA PHE A 105 8.32 -4.88 -4.21
C PHE A 105 9.09 -3.71 -3.59
N TYR A 106 10.28 -3.97 -3.04
CA TYR A 106 11.16 -2.93 -2.49
C TYR A 106 11.56 -1.92 -3.55
N MET A 107 12.05 -2.37 -4.71
CA MET A 107 12.49 -1.51 -5.81
C MET A 107 11.37 -0.60 -6.29
N GLY A 108 10.17 -1.14 -6.47
CA GLY A 108 9.00 -0.37 -6.87
C GLY A 108 8.67 0.72 -5.85
N TRP A 109 8.46 0.34 -4.59
CA TRP A 109 8.08 1.31 -3.55
C TRP A 109 9.16 2.32 -3.22
N ARG A 110 10.44 1.94 -3.31
CA ARG A 110 11.58 2.85 -3.14
C ARG A 110 11.57 3.97 -4.18
N SER A 111 11.18 3.66 -5.41
CA SER A 111 11.11 4.65 -6.49
C SER A 111 9.93 5.62 -6.34
N SER A 112 8.92 5.26 -5.54
CA SER A 112 7.75 6.09 -5.29
C SER A 112 8.03 7.16 -4.24
N LYS A 113 7.52 8.37 -4.50
CA LYS A 113 7.52 9.48 -3.52
C LYS A 113 6.25 9.51 -2.66
N ALA A 114 5.27 8.68 -2.99
CA ALA A 114 3.98 8.65 -2.31
C ALA A 114 3.97 7.76 -1.05
N ALA A 115 4.92 6.82 -0.96
CA ALA A 115 5.03 5.91 0.16
C ALA A 115 6.14 6.30 1.12
N ARG A 116 5.99 5.90 2.38
CA ARG A 116 7.07 5.90 3.37
C ARG A 116 7.44 4.48 3.73
N ILE A 117 8.72 4.14 3.54
CA ILE A 117 9.27 2.82 3.87
C ILE A 117 9.76 2.82 5.32
N PHE A 118 9.38 1.79 6.06
CA PHE A 118 9.83 1.49 7.41
C PHE A 118 10.44 0.09 7.43
N MET A 119 11.52 -0.07 8.20
CA MET A 119 12.13 -1.39 8.42
C MET A 119 11.51 -2.04 9.65
N TYR A 120 11.19 -3.32 9.54
CA TYR A 120 10.67 -4.13 10.64
C TYR A 120 11.65 -4.20 11.80
N GLU A 121 12.95 -4.22 11.51
CA GLU A 121 14.02 -4.23 12.51
C GLU A 121 13.97 -2.97 13.38
N ASP A 122 13.72 -1.80 12.79
CA ASP A 122 13.54 -0.55 13.54
C ASP A 122 12.26 -0.57 14.38
N PHE A 123 11.18 -1.12 13.82
CA PHE A 123 9.91 -1.27 14.51
C PHE A 123 10.02 -2.18 15.74
N VAL A 124 10.77 -3.28 15.64
CA VAL A 124 11.00 -4.19 16.78
C VAL A 124 11.85 -3.52 17.87
N VAL A 125 12.83 -2.69 17.50
CA VAL A 125 13.69 -1.98 18.47
C VAL A 125 12.90 -0.90 19.22
N ASP A 126 12.11 -0.08 18.52
CA ASP A 126 11.34 1.01 19.14
C ASP A 126 9.98 1.20 18.45
N GLN A 127 8.99 0.44 18.93
CA GLN A 127 7.61 0.48 18.42
C GLN A 127 6.97 1.87 18.60
N ASN A 128 7.22 2.55 19.72
CA ASN A 128 6.62 3.85 20.01
C ASN A 128 7.09 4.89 18.98
N LYS A 129 8.40 4.94 18.74
CA LYS A 129 8.97 5.83 17.72
C LYS A 129 8.46 5.49 16.33
N ALA A 130 8.52 4.22 15.93
CA ALA A 130 8.08 3.80 14.60
C ALA A 130 6.61 4.14 14.34
N ILE A 131 5.71 3.85 15.29
CA ILE A 131 4.28 4.20 15.19
C ILE A 131 4.08 5.72 15.17
N SER A 132 4.80 6.46 16.01
CA SER A 132 4.73 7.93 16.01
C SER A 132 5.09 8.51 14.64
N GLU A 133 6.16 8.03 14.02
CA GLU A 133 6.60 8.45 12.68
C GLU A 133 5.58 8.05 11.58
N MET A 134 5.00 6.84 11.68
CA MET A 134 3.94 6.38 10.77
C MET A 134 2.69 7.25 10.84
N LEU A 135 2.20 7.55 12.04
CA LEU A 135 1.02 8.40 12.25
C LEU A 135 1.30 9.84 11.80
N ALA A 136 2.48 10.38 12.10
CA ALA A 136 2.89 11.71 11.65
C ALA A 136 2.94 11.78 10.11
N PHE A 137 3.47 10.75 9.45
CA PHE A 137 3.47 10.65 7.99
C PHE A 137 2.04 10.60 7.42
N ALA A 138 1.15 9.81 8.05
CA ALA A 138 -0.26 9.73 7.67
C ALA A 138 -1.07 11.00 8.01
N GLY A 139 -0.47 11.97 8.73
CA GLY A 139 -1.14 13.18 9.18
C GLY A 139 -2.17 12.94 10.28
N ILE A 140 -2.05 11.83 11.01
CA ILE A 140 -2.93 11.44 12.11
C ILE A 140 -2.34 11.99 13.41
N PRO A 141 -2.99 12.95 14.08
CA PRO A 141 -2.50 13.49 15.34
C PRO A 141 -2.64 12.43 16.44
N ALA A 142 -1.54 12.09 17.09
CA ALA A 142 -1.53 11.24 18.27
C ALA A 142 -0.45 11.71 19.25
N ASN A 143 -0.76 11.68 20.54
CA ASN A 143 0.22 11.92 21.60
C ASN A 143 0.82 10.59 22.11
N ALA A 144 1.89 10.69 22.89
CA ALA A 144 2.61 9.52 23.40
C ALA A 144 1.72 8.57 24.23
N ALA A 145 0.80 9.11 25.03
CA ALA A 145 -0.11 8.30 25.84
C ALA A 145 -1.11 7.51 24.98
N GLN A 146 -1.64 8.11 23.91
CA GLN A 146 -2.53 7.44 22.96
C GLN A 146 -1.80 6.32 22.21
N ILE A 147 -0.55 6.55 21.81
CA ILE A 147 0.28 5.54 21.13
C ILE A 147 0.55 4.36 22.08
N ALA A 148 0.98 4.64 23.30
CA ALA A 148 1.24 3.61 24.30
C ALA A 148 -0.02 2.78 24.61
N ALA A 149 -1.17 3.44 24.80
CA ALA A 149 -2.44 2.76 25.03
C ALA A 149 -2.86 1.90 23.83
N GLY A 150 -2.67 2.39 22.59
CA GLY A 150 -2.96 1.63 21.38
C GLY A 150 -2.08 0.40 21.21
N LEU A 151 -0.79 0.51 21.53
CA LEU A 151 0.15 -0.62 21.50
C LEU A 151 -0.23 -1.69 22.53
N GLU A 152 -0.61 -1.28 23.75
CA GLU A 152 -1.02 -2.21 24.79
C GLU A 152 -2.34 -2.93 24.43
N ALA A 153 -3.30 -2.18 23.88
CA ALA A 153 -4.53 -2.76 23.36
C ALA A 153 -4.26 -3.78 22.24
N ALA A 154 -3.32 -3.49 21.33
CA ALA A 154 -2.96 -4.40 20.25
C ALA A 154 -2.32 -5.72 20.76
N ARG A 155 -1.55 -5.65 21.85
CA ARG A 155 -0.93 -6.85 22.47
C ARG A 155 -1.96 -7.75 23.13
N SER A 156 -2.96 -7.17 23.80
CA SER A 156 -3.99 -7.93 24.52
C SER A 156 -4.99 -8.67 23.61
N GLN A 157 -5.11 -8.28 22.34
CA GLN A 157 -6.03 -8.93 21.39
C GLN A 157 -5.50 -10.24 20.77
N GLY A 158 -4.30 -10.68 21.13
CA GLY A 158 -3.69 -11.88 20.57
C GLY A 158 -3.25 -11.66 19.14
N SER A 159 -1.94 -11.58 18.91
CA SER A 159 -1.40 -11.40 17.57
C SER A 159 -1.22 -12.74 16.87
N ARG A 160 -1.56 -12.84 15.58
CA ARG A 160 -1.06 -13.91 14.69
C ARG A 160 0.46 -13.85 14.46
N ILE A 161 1.17 -13.00 15.22
CA ILE A 161 2.63 -12.91 15.17
C ILE A 161 3.17 -14.22 15.71
N ASN A 162 3.76 -14.96 14.80
CA ASN A 162 4.22 -16.31 15.05
C ASN A 162 5.34 -16.39 16.10
N VAL A 163 6.27 -15.41 16.05
CA VAL A 163 7.39 -15.28 17.02
C VAL A 163 7.76 -13.82 17.29
N GLY A 164 7.60 -12.93 16.29
CA GLY A 164 7.81 -11.49 16.47
C GLY A 164 9.27 -11.08 16.71
N LYS A 165 10.22 -11.97 16.41
CA LYS A 165 11.66 -11.75 16.60
C LYS A 165 12.34 -11.52 15.25
N ALA A 166 13.16 -10.48 15.19
CA ALA A 166 14.09 -10.26 14.10
C ALA A 166 15.32 -11.19 14.21
N GLY A 167 15.92 -11.56 13.09
CA GLY A 167 17.18 -12.32 13.04
C GLY A 167 17.03 -13.84 13.10
N ARG A 168 15.86 -14.39 12.74
CA ARG A 168 15.67 -15.84 12.60
C ARG A 168 16.33 -16.40 11.34
N GLY A 169 16.47 -15.58 10.30
CA GLY A 169 17.16 -15.92 9.07
C GLY A 169 18.68 -16.05 9.22
N MET A 170 19.24 -15.83 10.41
CA MET A 170 20.68 -15.97 10.65
C MET A 170 21.16 -17.43 10.59
N ASN A 171 20.25 -18.40 10.59
CA ASN A 171 20.57 -19.83 10.50
C ASN A 171 20.42 -20.40 9.08
N LEU A 172 20.12 -19.56 8.08
CA LEU A 172 20.03 -20.00 6.69
C LEU A 172 21.37 -20.56 6.21
N LYS A 173 21.33 -21.60 5.37
CA LYS A 173 22.54 -22.15 4.77
C LYS A 173 23.29 -21.10 3.93
N PRO A 174 24.64 -21.12 3.91
CA PRO A 174 25.46 -20.15 3.18
C PRO A 174 25.09 -19.98 1.70
N GLU A 175 24.75 -21.05 1.00
CA GLU A 175 24.34 -21.03 -0.41
C GLU A 175 23.04 -20.24 -0.64
N THR A 176 22.05 -20.35 0.25
CA THR A 176 20.81 -19.58 0.19
C THR A 176 21.08 -18.10 0.42
N VAL A 177 21.97 -17.78 1.37
CA VAL A 177 22.39 -16.40 1.64
C VAL A 177 23.10 -15.81 0.42
N ARG A 178 24.06 -16.52 -0.17
CA ARG A 178 24.78 -16.05 -1.37
C ARG A 178 23.82 -15.78 -2.52
N MET A 179 22.89 -16.70 -2.80
CA MET A 179 21.88 -16.52 -3.85
C MET A 179 21.06 -15.24 -3.65
N ILE A 180 20.58 -14.97 -2.43
CA ILE A 180 19.84 -13.73 -2.12
C ILE A 180 20.71 -12.49 -2.33
N MET A 181 21.98 -12.55 -1.91
CA MET A 181 22.91 -11.45 -2.10
C MET A 181 23.25 -11.20 -3.57
N ASP A 182 23.37 -12.25 -4.38
CA ASP A 182 23.57 -12.15 -5.83
C ASP A 182 22.37 -11.47 -6.51
N MET A 183 21.14 -11.82 -6.10
CA MET A 183 19.94 -11.13 -6.58
C MET A 183 19.94 -9.64 -6.23
N LEU A 184 20.38 -9.27 -5.02
CA LEU A 184 20.51 -7.86 -4.61
C LEU A 184 21.64 -7.14 -5.36
N ALA A 185 22.74 -7.83 -5.66
CA ALA A 185 23.89 -7.28 -6.39
C ALA A 185 23.53 -6.87 -7.83
N ALA A 186 22.48 -7.46 -8.41
CA ALA A 186 21.96 -7.09 -9.73
C ALA A 186 21.39 -5.66 -9.80
N TYR A 187 21.21 -4.98 -8.67
CA TYR A 187 20.67 -3.61 -8.58
C TYR A 187 21.73 -2.64 -8.04
N PRO A 188 22.59 -2.04 -8.90
CA PRO A 188 23.67 -1.16 -8.45
C PRO A 188 23.16 0.11 -7.74
N GLU A 189 21.97 0.59 -8.08
CA GLU A 189 21.39 1.84 -7.57
C GLU A 189 20.92 1.79 -6.11
N ILE A 190 20.89 0.60 -5.49
CA ILE A 190 20.49 0.40 -4.08
C ILE A 190 21.65 -0.01 -3.19
N GLN A 191 22.87 -0.13 -3.72
CA GLN A 191 23.98 -0.72 -2.97
C GLN A 191 24.37 0.06 -1.72
N ASP A 192 24.11 1.37 -1.69
CA ASP A 192 24.33 2.27 -0.56
C ASP A 192 23.09 2.48 0.32
N ASP A 193 21.96 1.89 -0.04
CA ASP A 193 20.75 2.00 0.76
C ASP A 193 20.96 1.33 2.12
N ARG A 194 20.48 1.99 3.18
CA ARG A 194 20.53 1.46 4.56
C ARG A 194 20.02 0.03 4.67
N TYR A 195 18.97 -0.31 3.92
CA TYR A 195 18.40 -1.65 3.88
C TYR A 195 19.40 -2.69 3.34
N VAL A 196 20.05 -2.39 2.20
CA VAL A 196 21.03 -3.31 1.58
C VAL A 196 22.29 -3.40 2.43
N GLN A 197 22.72 -2.31 3.06
CA GLN A 197 23.85 -2.32 3.99
C GLN A 197 23.58 -3.20 5.21
N MET A 198 22.37 -3.14 5.78
CA MET A 198 21.94 -4.08 6.83
C MET A 198 21.99 -5.54 6.34
N MET A 199 21.47 -5.81 5.13
CA MET A 199 21.49 -7.14 4.54
C MET A 199 22.93 -7.67 4.35
N LYS A 200 23.85 -6.84 3.85
CA LYS A 200 25.28 -7.18 3.71
C LYS A 200 25.91 -7.52 5.05
N ALA A 201 25.65 -6.72 6.10
CA ALA A 201 26.16 -6.98 7.44
C ALA A 201 25.63 -8.29 8.03
N GLN A 202 24.35 -8.60 7.81
CA GLN A 202 23.77 -9.90 8.20
C GLN A 202 24.41 -11.05 7.42
N ALA A 203 24.52 -10.92 6.09
CA ALA A 203 25.12 -11.94 5.23
C ALA A 203 26.56 -12.26 5.65
N ALA A 204 27.39 -11.24 5.90
CA ALA A 204 28.76 -11.42 6.35
C ALA A 204 28.85 -12.24 7.64
N ARG A 205 27.94 -12.02 8.59
CA ARG A 205 27.88 -12.79 9.85
C ARG A 205 27.48 -14.24 9.61
N ILE A 206 26.48 -14.49 8.76
CA ILE A 206 26.04 -15.87 8.46
C ILE A 206 27.15 -16.64 7.75
N LEU A 207 27.79 -16.01 6.76
CA LEU A 207 28.87 -16.62 6.00
C LEU A 207 30.11 -16.87 6.86
N ALA A 208 30.43 -15.96 7.79
CA ALA A 208 31.51 -16.15 8.76
C ALA A 208 31.21 -17.30 9.74
N ALA A 209 29.98 -17.37 10.26
CA ALA A 209 29.56 -18.45 11.16
C ALA A 209 29.50 -19.83 10.49
N GLY A 210 29.29 -19.87 9.17
CA GLY A 210 29.42 -21.10 8.38
C GLY A 210 30.86 -21.58 8.18
N THR A 211 31.84 -20.72 8.49
CA THR A 211 33.28 -21.03 8.42
C THR A 211 33.90 -21.32 9.79
N GLU A 212 33.38 -20.79 10.89
CA GLU A 212 33.90 -21.03 12.24
C GLU A 212 32.80 -20.96 13.32
N GLU A 213 32.92 -21.86 14.30
CA GLU A 213 32.21 -21.91 15.57
C GLU A 213 32.35 -20.58 16.35
N VAL A 214 31.21 -20.01 16.77
CA VAL A 214 30.96 -19.03 17.86
C VAL A 214 32.04 -17.98 18.20
N VAL A 215 31.78 -16.67 17.96
CA VAL A 215 31.99 -15.57 18.95
C VAL A 215 31.03 -14.37 18.69
N ALA A 216 30.57 -13.76 19.78
CA ALA A 216 29.48 -12.79 19.95
C ALA A 216 29.71 -11.32 19.50
N ALA A 217 28.59 -10.57 19.52
CA ALA A 217 28.32 -9.20 19.04
C ALA A 217 28.67 -8.06 20.05
N PRO A 218 28.19 -6.79 19.88
CA PRO A 218 28.32 -5.76 18.81
C PRO A 218 28.78 -4.36 19.38
N PRO A 219 28.77 -3.26 18.60
CA PRO A 219 28.45 -1.93 19.17
C PRO A 219 27.49 -1.04 18.31
N PRO A 220 27.03 0.15 18.81
CA PRO A 220 25.76 0.77 18.42
C PRO A 220 25.81 2.00 17.49
N LEU A 221 24.62 2.26 16.89
CA LEU A 221 23.94 3.46 16.37
C LEU A 221 24.69 4.75 15.96
N SER A 222 24.20 5.35 14.85
CA SER A 222 24.32 6.80 14.57
C SER A 222 23.02 7.39 14.01
N THR A 223 22.79 8.65 14.37
CA THR A 223 21.57 9.46 14.27
C THR A 223 21.32 10.02 12.88
N SER A 224 20.05 10.11 12.46
CA SER A 224 19.66 10.77 11.21
C SER A 224 18.77 12.00 11.44
N LYS A 225 19.00 12.99 10.56
CA LYS A 225 18.50 14.38 10.58
C LYS A 225 16.97 14.50 10.45
N PRO A 226 16.36 15.60 10.92
CA PRO A 226 14.93 15.85 10.78
C PRO A 226 14.54 16.19 9.33
N LEU A 227 13.44 15.61 8.85
CA LEU A 227 12.85 15.90 7.54
C LEU A 227 11.80 17.01 7.60
N ALA A 228 11.75 17.78 6.51
CA ALA A 228 10.98 19.01 6.35
C ALA A 228 9.45 18.80 6.27
N ARG A 229 8.70 19.80 6.77
CA ARG A 229 7.24 19.83 6.79
C ARG A 229 6.64 20.07 5.38
N PRO A 230 5.46 19.52 5.08
CA PRO A 230 4.78 19.74 3.80
C PRO A 230 4.32 21.19 3.63
N SER A 231 4.45 21.70 2.41
CA SER A 231 4.21 23.10 2.05
C SER A 231 2.73 23.51 2.11
N LEU A 232 2.48 24.81 2.31
CA LEU A 232 1.15 25.41 2.42
C LEU A 232 0.27 25.14 1.18
N ALA A 233 0.88 25.08 0.00
CA ALA A 233 0.22 24.79 -1.27
C ALA A 233 -0.39 23.37 -1.32
N MET A 234 0.22 22.41 -0.62
CA MET A 234 -0.31 21.06 -0.50
C MET A 234 -1.54 21.02 0.43
N ARG A 235 -1.57 21.88 1.46
CA ARG A 235 -2.71 22.00 2.40
C ARG A 235 -3.93 22.68 1.76
N THR A 236 -3.73 23.74 0.97
CA THR A 236 -4.83 24.45 0.29
C THR A 236 -5.49 23.59 -0.79
N ARG A 237 -4.71 22.80 -1.54
CA ARG A 237 -5.23 21.86 -2.53
C ARG A 237 -6.09 20.75 -1.91
N ARG A 238 -5.73 20.27 -0.71
CA ARG A 238 -6.53 19.31 0.09
C ARG A 238 -7.89 19.89 0.51
N TYR A 239 -7.94 21.16 0.92
CA TYR A 239 -9.18 21.81 1.35
C TYR A 239 -10.22 21.93 0.21
N PHE A 240 -9.82 22.41 -0.97
CA PHE A 240 -10.75 22.63 -2.08
C PHE A 240 -11.31 21.32 -2.67
N ARG A 241 -10.50 20.25 -2.75
CA ARG A 241 -10.99 18.93 -3.20
C ARG A 241 -11.99 18.33 -2.21
N ARG A 242 -11.78 18.50 -0.91
CA ARG A 242 -12.71 18.06 0.15
C ARG A 242 -14.05 18.79 0.04
N LYS A 243 -14.03 20.10 -0.24
CA LYS A 243 -15.23 20.92 -0.39
C LYS A 243 -16.00 20.62 -1.69
N ALA A 244 -15.30 20.42 -2.82
CA ALA A 244 -15.91 20.06 -4.10
C ALA A 244 -16.62 18.68 -4.06
N ARG A 245 -16.04 17.69 -3.37
CA ARG A 245 -16.68 16.37 -3.18
C ARG A 245 -17.86 16.41 -2.22
N LEU A 246 -17.82 17.26 -1.19
CA LEU A 246 -18.96 17.48 -0.29
C LEU A 246 -20.11 18.20 -1.00
N LEU A 247 -19.80 19.14 -1.89
CA LEU A 247 -20.79 19.81 -2.74
C LEU A 247 -21.43 18.83 -3.75
N GLY A 248 -20.68 17.85 -4.26
CA GLY A 248 -21.23 16.77 -5.08
C GLY A 248 -22.11 15.76 -4.33
N LYS A 249 -22.03 15.69 -2.99
CA LYS A 249 -22.84 14.77 -2.16
C LYS A 249 -24.15 15.38 -1.65
N ARG A 250 -24.29 16.71 -1.59
CA ARG A 250 -25.58 17.35 -1.27
C ARG A 250 -26.33 17.62 -2.57
N ARG A 251 -27.45 16.92 -2.77
CA ARG A 251 -28.45 17.28 -3.79
C ARG A 251 -28.84 18.73 -3.56
N ASN A 252 -28.24 19.64 -4.31
CA ASN A 252 -28.64 21.04 -4.30
C ASN A 252 -29.48 21.29 -5.55
N PRO A 253 -30.80 21.11 -5.48
CA PRO A 253 -31.67 21.30 -6.64
C PRO A 253 -31.55 22.71 -7.23
N LEU A 254 -31.14 23.70 -6.43
CA LEU A 254 -30.88 25.06 -6.91
C LEU A 254 -29.66 25.14 -7.84
N ILE A 255 -28.61 24.34 -7.59
CA ILE A 255 -27.44 24.27 -8.49
C ILE A 255 -27.83 23.58 -9.79
N ALA A 256 -28.59 22.48 -9.73
CA ALA A 256 -29.08 21.80 -10.93
C ALA A 256 -30.00 22.71 -11.76
N MET A 257 -30.94 23.41 -11.11
CA MET A 257 -31.80 24.42 -11.73
C MET A 257 -30.98 25.57 -12.33
N GLY A 258 -29.93 26.04 -11.65
CA GLY A 258 -29.03 27.07 -12.15
C GLY A 258 -28.26 26.63 -13.39
N LEU A 259 -27.76 25.38 -13.43
CA LEU A 259 -27.08 24.83 -14.61
C LEU A 259 -28.03 24.68 -15.81
N LEU A 260 -29.28 24.25 -15.57
CA LEU A 260 -30.31 24.16 -16.62
C LEU A 260 -30.73 25.55 -17.12
N ALA A 261 -30.91 26.51 -16.21
CA ALA A 261 -31.22 27.90 -16.57
C ALA A 261 -30.09 28.54 -17.38
N PHE A 262 -28.84 28.30 -16.99
CA PHE A 262 -27.67 28.78 -17.74
C PHE A 262 -27.55 28.12 -19.11
N ALA A 263 -27.78 26.82 -19.22
CA ALA A 263 -27.83 26.13 -20.52
C ALA A 263 -28.94 26.68 -21.42
N GLY A 264 -30.12 26.97 -20.86
CA GLY A 264 -31.22 27.60 -21.57
C GLY A 264 -30.91 29.03 -22.02
N LEU A 265 -30.30 29.85 -21.16
CA LEU A 265 -29.87 31.21 -21.50
C LEU A 265 -28.75 31.22 -22.55
N TYR A 266 -27.78 30.31 -22.44
CA TYR A 266 -26.73 30.11 -23.43
C TYR A 266 -27.34 29.76 -24.80
N TYR A 267 -28.28 28.83 -24.82
CA TYR A 267 -28.99 28.44 -26.04
C TYR A 267 -29.88 29.57 -26.60
N ALA A 268 -30.54 30.36 -25.75
CA ALA A 268 -31.46 31.42 -26.20
C ALA A 268 -30.73 32.68 -26.70
N PHE A 269 -29.60 33.05 -26.06
CA PHE A 269 -28.92 34.32 -26.34
C PHE A 269 -27.62 34.15 -27.11
N LEU A 270 -26.76 33.21 -26.71
CA LEU A 270 -25.41 33.09 -27.29
C LEU A 270 -25.41 32.32 -28.61
N TYR A 271 -26.37 31.40 -28.80
CA TYR A 271 -26.55 30.64 -30.05
C TYR A 271 -26.81 31.52 -31.27
N ASN A 272 -27.43 32.70 -31.10
CA ASN A 272 -27.74 33.62 -32.20
C ASN A 272 -26.70 34.73 -32.40
N LEU A 273 -25.69 34.84 -31.52
CA LEU A 273 -24.68 35.90 -31.55
C LEU A 273 -23.40 35.53 -32.31
N ILE A 274 -23.21 34.25 -32.65
CA ILE A 274 -22.04 33.79 -33.41
C ILE A 274 -22.43 33.67 -34.90
N PRO A 275 -21.86 34.49 -35.79
CA PRO A 275 -22.18 34.44 -37.22
C PRO A 275 -21.77 33.11 -37.84
N ASN A 276 -22.67 32.51 -38.64
CA ASN A 276 -22.56 31.19 -39.31
C ASN A 276 -21.40 31.05 -40.35
N SER A 277 -20.27 31.73 -40.17
CA SER A 277 -19.26 31.88 -41.24
C SER A 277 -18.24 30.74 -41.36
N LEU A 278 -18.29 29.70 -40.52
CA LEU A 278 -17.38 28.54 -40.64
C LEU A 278 -18.15 27.23 -40.53
N SER A 279 -18.02 26.39 -41.56
CA SER A 279 -18.75 25.14 -41.83
C SER A 279 -18.56 24.00 -40.82
N GLY A 280 -18.03 24.29 -39.63
CA GLY A 280 -17.90 23.36 -38.50
C GLY A 280 -18.59 23.81 -37.19
N GLY A 281 -19.18 25.02 -37.14
CA GLY A 281 -19.58 25.64 -35.86
C GLY A 281 -20.82 25.03 -35.17
N ARG A 282 -21.68 24.29 -35.87
CA ARG A 282 -22.97 23.84 -35.28
C ARG A 282 -22.87 22.65 -34.33
N THR A 283 -21.87 21.79 -34.48
CA THR A 283 -21.74 20.59 -33.64
C THR A 283 -20.99 20.87 -32.34
N ASP A 284 -20.03 21.79 -32.37
CA ASP A 284 -19.23 22.12 -31.19
C ASP A 284 -20.00 22.99 -30.18
N ASP A 285 -20.93 23.81 -30.65
CA ASP A 285 -21.77 24.68 -29.80
C ASP A 285 -22.81 23.91 -28.98
N LEU A 286 -23.13 22.66 -29.35
CA LEU A 286 -24.02 21.79 -28.58
C LEU A 286 -23.30 21.08 -27.42
N ILE A 287 -21.97 21.06 -27.42
CA ILE A 287 -21.17 20.38 -26.39
C ILE A 287 -21.36 21.05 -25.03
N VAL A 288 -21.36 22.39 -24.97
CA VAL A 288 -21.50 23.13 -23.71
C VAL A 288 -22.89 22.92 -23.08
N PRO A 289 -24.02 23.09 -23.80
CA PRO A 289 -25.35 22.74 -23.29
C PRO A 289 -25.46 21.26 -22.90
N ALA A 290 -24.92 20.34 -23.71
CA ALA A 290 -24.99 18.90 -23.41
C ALA A 290 -24.23 18.53 -22.12
N ILE A 291 -23.05 19.11 -21.89
CA ILE A 291 -22.28 18.93 -20.65
C ILE A 291 -23.06 19.48 -19.45
N LEU A 292 -23.67 20.66 -19.57
CA LEU A 292 -24.45 21.27 -18.49
C LEU A 292 -25.71 20.47 -18.16
N VAL A 293 -26.44 20.00 -19.17
CA VAL A 293 -27.62 19.13 -19.01
C VAL A 293 -27.21 17.79 -18.41
N PHE A 294 -26.12 17.18 -18.87
CA PHE A 294 -25.61 15.93 -18.30
C PHE A 294 -25.19 16.08 -16.84
N ALA A 295 -24.50 17.18 -16.49
CA ALA A 295 -24.13 17.48 -15.11
C ALA A 295 -25.36 17.70 -14.22
N ALA A 296 -26.37 18.43 -14.71
CA ALA A 296 -27.64 18.63 -14.00
C ALA A 296 -28.41 17.31 -13.81
N ALA A 297 -28.50 16.49 -14.87
CA ALA A 297 -29.12 15.17 -14.81
C ALA A 297 -28.41 14.29 -13.77
N ARG A 298 -27.08 14.25 -13.75
CA ARG A 298 -26.30 13.47 -12.77
C ARG A 298 -26.52 13.93 -11.33
N LEU A 299 -26.69 15.24 -11.10
CA LEU A 299 -27.04 15.80 -9.78
C LEU A 299 -28.46 15.39 -9.34
N LEU A 300 -29.38 15.19 -10.30
CA LEU A 300 -30.78 14.81 -10.04
C LEU A 300 -30.99 13.28 -9.95
N THR A 301 -30.27 12.48 -10.72
CA THR A 301 -30.52 11.04 -10.91
C THR A 301 -29.62 10.11 -10.12
N SER A 302 -28.65 10.61 -9.33
CA SER A 302 -27.86 9.75 -8.43
C SER A 302 -28.78 9.03 -7.44
N THR A 303 -29.13 7.80 -7.76
CA THR A 303 -29.90 6.88 -6.92
C THR A 303 -29.08 6.58 -5.68
N LYS A 304 -29.73 6.55 -4.52
CA LYS A 304 -29.11 6.02 -3.30
C LYS A 304 -28.85 4.55 -3.56
N ILE A 305 -27.62 4.19 -3.94
CA ILE A 305 -27.14 2.84 -3.71
C ILE A 305 -27.09 2.75 -2.18
N LYS A 306 -28.11 2.15 -1.57
CA LYS A 306 -28.04 1.78 -0.17
C LYS A 306 -26.79 0.91 -0.06
N PRO A 307 -25.83 1.24 0.81
CA PRO A 307 -24.74 0.31 1.09
C PRO A 307 -25.42 -0.99 1.53
N VAL A 308 -25.26 -2.05 0.74
CA VAL A 308 -25.66 -3.38 1.19
C VAL A 308 -24.77 -3.64 2.39
N PRO A 309 -25.33 -3.79 3.61
CA PRO A 309 -24.51 -4.17 4.75
C PRO A 309 -23.91 -5.52 4.39
N VAL A 310 -22.60 -5.55 4.16
CA VAL A 310 -21.87 -6.80 4.07
C VAL A 310 -21.87 -7.32 5.51
N PRO A 311 -22.53 -8.44 5.83
CA PRO A 311 -22.37 -9.02 7.14
C PRO A 311 -20.90 -9.36 7.30
N PHE A 312 -20.20 -8.63 8.16
CA PHE A 312 -18.95 -9.12 8.73
C PHE A 312 -19.33 -10.37 9.52
N LYS A 313 -19.23 -11.53 8.85
CA LYS A 313 -19.29 -12.81 9.53
C LYS A 313 -18.08 -12.80 10.47
N LYS A 314 -18.32 -12.71 11.79
CA LYS A 314 -17.31 -13.11 12.77
C LYS A 314 -16.89 -14.51 12.35
N VAL A 315 -15.67 -14.65 11.86
CA VAL A 315 -15.08 -15.97 11.67
C VAL A 315 -14.76 -16.42 13.08
N ASP A 316 -15.64 -17.21 13.68
CA ASP A 316 -15.35 -17.91 14.91
C ASP A 316 -14.13 -18.79 14.64
N ALA A 317 -13.02 -18.50 15.31
CA ALA A 317 -11.74 -19.15 15.11
C ALA A 317 -11.72 -20.63 15.59
N ALA A 318 -12.89 -21.22 15.86
CA ALA A 318 -13.02 -22.53 16.48
C ALA A 318 -13.51 -23.65 15.55
N THR A 319 -13.85 -23.38 14.27
CA THR A 319 -14.54 -24.38 13.43
C THR A 319 -13.81 -24.80 12.15
N SER A 320 -12.50 -24.55 12.01
CA SER A 320 -11.70 -25.03 10.86
C SER A 320 -10.79 -26.22 11.17
N ALA A 321 -11.10 -27.04 12.18
CA ALA A 321 -10.30 -28.22 12.55
C ALA A 321 -10.94 -29.58 12.14
N SER A 322 -12.00 -29.60 11.35
CA SER A 322 -12.60 -30.86 10.90
C SER A 322 -13.26 -30.77 9.52
N ALA A 323 -12.46 -30.60 8.47
CA ALA A 323 -12.76 -31.10 7.13
C ALA A 323 -11.55 -30.88 6.20
N HIS A 324 -11.00 -32.00 5.72
CA HIS A 324 -9.97 -32.18 4.69
C HIS A 324 -8.50 -32.16 5.12
#